data_AF-A0A7R9TCB1-F1
#
_entry.id   AF-A0A7R9TCB1-F1
#
_cell.length_a   1.000
_cell.length_b   1.000
_cell.length_c   1.000
_cell.angle_alpha   90.00
_cell.angle_beta   90.00
_cell.angle_gamma   90.00
#
_symmetry.space_group_name_H-M   'P 1'
#
loop_
_entity.id
_entity.type
_entity.pdbx_description
1 polymer ?
#
loop_
_entity_poly.entity_id
_entity_poly.type
_entity_poly.pdbx_seq_one_letter_code
_entity_poly.pdbx_strand_id
1 'polypeptide(L)'
;TKMITSESVLRDARLGACAASLSDYQRLAMKLLHERDGREGSTRAHDAWIETLPDAETMRETHPLLWSEGRLEETLGGSPTFDRLVAMGEDVERDARAIRDAARTHLKYDDDWPALEDVRWATAIIASRAFYLSENDCDDGDDDVDDG
;
A
#
# COMPACT_ATOMS: atom_id res chain seq x y z
N THR A 1 13.68 7.89 11.68
CA THR A 1 13.19 7.02 10.58
C THR A 1 12.31 7.83 9.68
N LYS A 2 12.55 7.84 8.35
CA LYS A 2 11.67 8.57 7.41
C LYS A 2 10.37 7.78 7.24
N MET A 3 9.22 8.43 7.33
CA MET A 3 7.91 7.81 7.10
C MET A 3 7.71 7.54 5.59
N ILE A 4 7.04 6.44 5.24
CA ILE A 4 6.57 6.21 3.87
C ILE A 4 5.23 6.94 3.73
N THR A 5 5.23 8.06 2.99
CA THR A 5 4.03 8.84 2.66
C THR A 5 3.90 9.00 1.15
N SER A 6 2.69 9.26 0.63
CA SER A 6 2.48 9.53 -0.79
C SER A 6 3.42 10.64 -1.31
N GLU A 7 3.56 11.73 -0.57
CA GLU A 7 4.48 12.82 -0.91
C GLU A 7 5.95 12.40 -0.96
N SER A 8 6.38 11.55 -0.02
CA SER A 8 7.76 11.04 -0.01
C SER A 8 8.06 10.22 -1.26
N VAL A 9 7.06 9.49 -1.79
CA VAL A 9 7.19 8.70 -3.02
C VAL A 9 7.29 9.60 -4.26
N LEU A 10 6.53 10.70 -4.30
CA LEU A 10 6.66 11.69 -5.39
C LEU A 10 8.04 12.34 -5.45
N ARG A 11 8.69 12.51 -4.29
CA ARG A 11 10.04 13.08 -4.18
C ARG A 11 11.15 12.04 -4.32
N ASP A 12 10.80 10.76 -4.44
CA ASP A 12 11.76 9.69 -4.66
C ASP A 12 12.40 9.87 -6.05
N ALA A 13 13.72 9.92 -6.10
CA ALA A 13 14.47 10.20 -7.33
C ALA A 13 14.21 9.17 -8.44
N ARG A 14 13.77 7.97 -8.08
CA ARG A 14 13.50 6.88 -9.02
C ARG A 14 12.02 6.71 -9.27
N LEU A 15 11.23 6.70 -8.20
CA LEU A 15 9.79 6.41 -8.31
C LEU A 15 8.96 7.65 -8.64
N GLY A 16 9.46 8.86 -8.41
CA GLY A 16 8.68 10.09 -8.51
C GLY A 16 7.98 10.29 -9.86
N ALA A 17 8.68 10.03 -10.98
CA ALA A 17 8.10 10.13 -12.31
C ALA A 17 6.97 9.11 -12.55
N CYS A 18 7.14 7.89 -12.04
CA CYS A 18 6.12 6.85 -12.10
C CYS A 18 4.91 7.20 -11.21
N ALA A 19 5.20 7.61 -9.97
CA ALA A 19 4.25 7.95 -8.94
C ALA A 19 3.34 9.14 -9.30
N ALA A 20 3.82 10.07 -10.13
CA ALA A 20 3.05 11.24 -10.57
C ALA A 20 1.73 10.88 -11.27
N SER A 21 1.66 9.71 -11.91
CA SER A 21 0.45 9.20 -12.59
C SER A 21 -0.48 8.36 -11.71
N LEU A 22 -0.06 8.04 -10.49
CA LEU A 22 -0.74 7.12 -9.58
C LEU A 22 -1.52 7.87 -8.49
N SER A 23 -2.54 7.22 -7.92
CA SER A 23 -3.24 7.69 -6.72
C SER A 23 -2.35 7.56 -5.46
N ASP A 24 -2.71 8.23 -4.37
CA ASP A 24 -1.94 8.14 -3.12
C ASP A 24 -1.79 6.71 -2.62
N TYR A 25 -2.87 5.93 -2.68
CA TYR A 25 -2.86 4.52 -2.28
C TYR A 25 -1.93 3.70 -3.18
N GLN A 26 -2.03 3.88 -4.50
CA GLN A 26 -1.17 3.21 -5.48
C GLN A 26 0.31 3.57 -5.29
N ARG A 27 0.63 4.81 -4.94
CA ARG A 27 2.00 5.25 -4.63
C ARG A 27 2.56 4.53 -3.41
N LEU A 28 1.76 4.41 -2.34
CA LEU A 28 2.15 3.66 -1.14
C LEU A 28 2.39 2.18 -1.47
N ALA A 29 1.47 1.56 -2.21
CA ALA A 29 1.61 0.17 -2.63
C ALA A 29 2.87 -0.03 -3.49
N MET A 30 3.08 0.84 -4.49
CA MET A 30 4.26 0.81 -5.34
C MET A 30 5.56 0.94 -4.53
N LYS A 31 5.62 1.86 -3.56
CA LYS A 31 6.80 2.03 -2.72
C LYS A 31 7.08 0.80 -1.86
N LEU A 32 6.05 0.22 -1.23
CA LEU A 32 6.18 -1.02 -0.45
C LEU A 32 6.73 -2.17 -1.29
N LEU A 33 6.19 -2.34 -2.51
CA LEU A 33 6.63 -3.37 -3.44
C LEU A 33 8.07 -3.16 -3.89
N HIS A 34 8.44 -1.92 -4.19
CA HIS A 34 9.79 -1.58 -4.62
C HIS A 34 10.84 -1.80 -3.51
N GLU A 35 10.51 -1.45 -2.26
CA GLU A 35 11.39 -1.71 -1.11
C GLU A 35 11.48 -3.23 -0.84
N ARG A 36 10.35 -3.96 -0.86
CA ARG A 36 10.32 -5.42 -0.61
C ARG A 36 11.07 -6.25 -1.64
N ASP A 37 10.93 -5.91 -2.92
CA ASP A 37 11.60 -6.63 -4.02
C ASP A 37 13.12 -6.39 -4.00
N GLY A 38 13.57 -5.32 -3.32
CA GLY A 38 14.99 -5.06 -3.08
C GLY A 38 15.81 -4.89 -4.36
N ARG A 39 15.17 -4.55 -5.49
CA ARG A 39 15.80 -4.40 -6.80
C ARG A 39 16.92 -3.36 -6.78
N GLU A 40 17.85 -3.51 -7.71
CA GLU A 40 19.03 -2.68 -7.84
C GLU A 40 18.66 -1.19 -7.88
N GLY A 41 19.13 -0.43 -6.88
CA GLY A 41 18.86 1.00 -6.67
C GLY A 41 17.50 1.34 -6.05
N SER A 42 16.85 0.38 -5.39
CA SER A 42 16.03 0.69 -4.21
C SER A 42 16.93 1.29 -3.14
N THR A 43 16.47 2.35 -2.47
CA THR A 43 17.24 2.94 -1.37
C THR A 43 17.33 2.01 -0.17
N ARG A 44 16.51 0.94 -0.14
CA ARG A 44 16.45 -0.05 0.95
C ARG A 44 16.35 0.64 2.32
N ALA A 45 15.71 1.81 2.33
CA ALA A 45 15.74 2.73 3.46
C ALA A 45 14.87 2.21 4.60
N HIS A 46 14.00 1.25 4.26
CA HIS A 46 13.03 0.62 5.14
C HIS A 46 13.24 -0.89 5.26
N ASP A 47 14.35 -1.46 4.75
CA ASP A 47 14.59 -2.91 4.75
C ASP A 47 14.36 -3.55 6.11
N ALA A 48 14.96 -2.99 7.17
CA ALA A 48 14.78 -3.51 8.52
C ALA A 48 13.32 -3.49 9.01
N TRP A 49 12.49 -2.56 8.53
CA TRP A 49 11.06 -2.53 8.84
C TRP A 49 10.27 -3.50 7.94
N ILE A 50 10.60 -3.58 6.65
CA ILE A 50 10.00 -4.52 5.70
C ILE A 50 10.19 -5.96 6.19
N GLU A 51 11.36 -6.30 6.73
CA GLU A 51 11.65 -7.61 7.32
C GLU A 51 10.74 -7.96 8.53
N THR A 52 10.13 -6.97 9.17
CA THR A 52 9.17 -7.20 10.27
C THR A 52 7.73 -7.41 9.81
N LEU A 53 7.44 -7.17 8.53
CA LEU A 53 6.10 -7.34 7.99
C LEU A 53 5.78 -8.83 7.81
N PRO A 54 4.53 -9.24 8.08
CA PRO A 54 4.10 -10.60 7.79
C PRO A 54 4.19 -10.87 6.29
N ASP A 55 4.70 -12.04 5.93
CA ASP A 55 4.71 -12.49 4.54
C ASP A 55 3.30 -12.79 4.01
N ALA A 56 3.21 -13.09 2.71
CA ALA A 56 1.93 -13.39 2.07
C ALA A 56 1.25 -14.64 2.65
N GLU A 57 2.02 -15.63 3.12
CA GLU A 57 1.47 -16.85 3.72
C GLU A 57 0.82 -16.56 5.07
N THR A 58 1.51 -15.85 5.95
CA THR A 58 0.99 -15.37 7.24
C THR A 58 -0.24 -14.47 7.04
N MET A 59 -0.22 -13.62 6.00
CA MET A 59 -1.36 -12.76 5.67
C MET A 59 -2.56 -13.54 5.12
N ARG A 60 -2.36 -14.67 4.42
CA ARG A 60 -3.44 -15.59 4.00
C ARG A 60 -4.18 -16.22 5.17
N GLU A 61 -3.54 -16.32 6.33
CA GLU A 61 -4.21 -16.85 7.53
C GLU A 61 -5.06 -15.77 8.23
N THR A 62 -4.57 -14.53 8.22
CA THR A 62 -5.02 -13.46 9.13
C THR A 62 -5.85 -12.36 8.46
N HIS A 63 -5.69 -12.09 7.16
CA HIS A 63 -6.35 -10.99 6.48
C HIS A 63 -7.34 -11.48 5.39
N PRO A 64 -8.65 -11.19 5.50
CA PRO A 64 -9.69 -11.70 4.59
C PRO A 64 -9.45 -11.42 3.10
N LEU A 65 -8.80 -10.30 2.76
CA LEU A 65 -8.45 -9.99 1.37
C LEU A 65 -7.56 -11.07 0.70
N LEU A 66 -6.75 -11.80 1.49
CA LEU A 66 -5.87 -12.85 0.96
C LEU A 66 -6.48 -14.25 1.09
N TRP A 67 -7.67 -14.39 1.67
CA TRP A 67 -8.30 -15.71 1.79
C TRP A 67 -8.67 -16.27 0.41
N SER A 68 -8.74 -17.60 0.33
CA SER A 68 -9.34 -18.25 -0.84
C SER A 68 -10.81 -17.86 -0.94
N GLU A 69 -11.33 -17.82 -2.18
CA GLU A 69 -12.73 -17.51 -2.44
C GLU A 69 -13.68 -18.40 -1.64
N GLY A 70 -13.40 -19.72 -1.58
CA GLY A 70 -14.19 -20.66 -0.80
C GLY A 70 -14.23 -20.34 0.70
N ARG A 71 -13.09 -19.97 1.31
CA ARG A 71 -13.05 -19.57 2.73
C ARG A 71 -13.79 -18.26 2.95
N LEU A 72 -13.65 -17.32 2.02
CA LEU A 72 -14.29 -16.02 2.08
C LEU A 72 -15.82 -16.16 2.04
N GLU A 73 -16.33 -16.95 1.10
CA GLU A 73 -17.76 -17.23 0.95
C GLU A 73 -18.32 -18.03 2.13
N GLU A 74 -17.62 -19.08 2.59
CA GLU A 74 -18.03 -19.87 3.75
C GLU A 74 -18.12 -19.02 5.04
N THR A 75 -17.18 -18.10 5.23
CA THR A 75 -17.07 -17.33 6.49
C THR A 75 -17.93 -16.07 6.48
N LEU A 76 -17.99 -15.36 5.34
CA LEU A 76 -18.57 -14.02 5.25
C LEU A 76 -19.73 -13.94 4.24
N GLY A 77 -20.07 -15.03 3.54
CA GLY A 77 -21.11 -15.05 2.52
C GLY A 77 -22.44 -14.45 3.01
N GLY A 78 -23.01 -13.58 2.18
CA GLY A 78 -24.24 -12.84 2.50
C GLY A 78 -24.07 -11.67 3.48
N SER A 79 -22.85 -11.36 3.91
CA SER A 79 -22.57 -10.16 4.72
C SER A 79 -22.17 -8.97 3.85
N PRO A 80 -22.43 -7.72 4.29
CA PRO A 80 -21.90 -6.53 3.60
C PRO A 80 -20.37 -6.48 3.55
N THR A 81 -19.68 -7.18 4.46
CA THR A 81 -18.22 -7.27 4.47
C THR A 81 -17.72 -8.11 3.30
N PHE A 82 -18.45 -9.16 2.92
CA PHE A 82 -18.13 -9.96 1.74
C PHE A 82 -18.17 -9.10 0.47
N ASP A 83 -19.26 -8.35 0.26
CA ASP A 83 -19.39 -7.47 -0.91
C ASP A 83 -18.26 -6.43 -0.97
N ARG A 84 -17.89 -5.85 0.19
CA ARG A 84 -16.75 -4.91 0.27
C ARG A 84 -15.42 -5.57 -0.08
N LEU A 85 -15.18 -6.80 0.36
CA LEU A 85 -13.94 -7.52 0.07
C LEU A 85 -13.86 -7.94 -1.41
N VAL A 86 -14.98 -8.31 -2.01
CA VAL A 86 -15.07 -8.55 -3.46
C VAL A 86 -14.74 -7.28 -4.24
N ALA A 87 -15.38 -6.15 -3.91
CA ALA A 87 -15.08 -4.86 -4.53
C ALA A 87 -13.61 -4.44 -4.33
N MET A 88 -13.06 -4.64 -3.13
CA MET A 88 -11.65 -4.36 -2.84
C MET A 88 -10.71 -5.27 -3.66
N GLY A 89 -11.12 -6.50 -3.97
CA GLY A 89 -10.42 -7.37 -4.90
C GLY A 89 -10.36 -6.81 -6.32
N GLU A 90 -11.47 -6.27 -6.83
CA GLU A 90 -11.54 -5.61 -8.14
C GLU A 90 -10.68 -4.34 -8.19
N ASP A 91 -10.66 -3.57 -7.10
CA ASP A 91 -9.80 -2.40 -6.97
C ASP A 91 -8.31 -2.78 -6.96
N VAL A 92 -7.93 -3.87 -6.26
CA VAL A 92 -6.57 -4.42 -6.30
C VAL A 92 -6.13 -4.77 -7.72
N GLU A 93 -7.01 -5.37 -8.52
CA GLU A 93 -6.69 -5.65 -9.92
C GLU A 93 -6.49 -4.38 -10.75
N ARG A 94 -7.31 -3.35 -10.50
CA ARG A 94 -7.18 -2.05 -11.18
C ARG A 94 -5.87 -1.37 -10.79
N ASP A 95 -5.53 -1.40 -9.51
CA ASP A 95 -4.29 -0.84 -8.98
C ASP A 95 -3.07 -1.58 -9.53
N ALA A 96 -3.11 -2.91 -9.61
CA ALA A 96 -2.04 -3.70 -10.21
C ALA A 96 -1.78 -3.32 -11.66
N ARG A 97 -2.84 -3.13 -12.46
CA ARG A 97 -2.72 -2.66 -13.84
C ARG A 97 -2.11 -1.26 -13.92
N ALA A 98 -2.62 -0.32 -13.12
CA ALA A 98 -2.11 1.06 -13.10
C ALA A 98 -0.62 1.14 -12.72
N ILE A 99 -0.23 0.42 -11.66
CA ILE A 99 1.16 0.38 -11.18
C ILE A 99 2.06 -0.26 -12.25
N ARG A 100 1.64 -1.37 -12.86
CA ARG A 100 2.38 -2.02 -13.95
C ARG A 100 2.58 -1.11 -15.15
N ASP A 101 1.53 -0.43 -15.60
CA ASP A 101 1.61 0.50 -16.74
C ASP A 101 2.56 1.67 -16.46
N ALA A 102 2.49 2.24 -15.26
CA ALA A 102 3.39 3.32 -14.85
C ALA A 102 4.84 2.82 -14.74
N ALA A 103 5.06 1.64 -14.13
CA ALA A 103 6.39 1.06 -13.95
C ALA A 103 7.04 0.69 -15.29
N ARG A 104 6.27 0.15 -16.23
CA ARG A 104 6.73 -0.12 -17.59
C ARG A 104 7.18 1.16 -18.30
N THR A 105 6.39 2.22 -18.18
CA THR A 105 6.65 3.50 -18.84
C THR A 105 7.90 4.20 -18.28
N HIS A 106 8.05 4.22 -16.95
CA HIS A 106 9.05 5.07 -16.29
C HIS A 106 10.26 4.31 -15.75
N LEU A 107 10.08 3.05 -15.33
CA LEU A 107 11.13 2.24 -14.70
C LEU A 107 11.66 1.12 -15.60
N LYS A 108 11.00 0.85 -16.74
CA LYS A 108 11.31 -0.23 -17.68
C LYS A 108 11.39 -1.59 -17.00
N TYR A 109 10.48 -1.84 -16.06
CA TYR A 109 10.34 -3.14 -15.41
C TYR A 109 9.72 -4.15 -16.36
N ASP A 110 9.91 -5.43 -16.03
CA ASP A 110 9.34 -6.55 -16.77
C ASP A 110 7.81 -6.44 -16.83
N ASP A 111 7.21 -6.95 -17.92
CA ASP A 111 5.76 -6.84 -18.16
C ASP A 111 4.91 -7.50 -17.06
N ASP A 112 5.50 -8.38 -16.25
CA ASP A 112 4.79 -9.10 -15.20
C ASP A 112 4.86 -8.41 -13.83
N TRP A 113 5.65 -7.34 -13.66
CA TRP A 113 5.77 -6.64 -12.37
C TRP A 113 4.76 -5.49 -12.22
N PRO A 114 4.06 -5.36 -11.08
CA PRO A 114 4.01 -6.34 -9.98
C PRO A 114 3.04 -7.49 -10.28
N ALA A 115 3.26 -8.64 -9.62
CA ALA A 115 2.27 -9.72 -9.63
C ALA A 115 1.02 -9.28 -8.85
N LEU A 116 -0.14 -9.81 -9.23
CA LEU A 116 -1.41 -9.46 -8.58
C LEU A 116 -1.40 -9.80 -7.07
N GLU A 117 -0.80 -10.92 -6.69
CA GLU A 117 -0.67 -11.34 -5.29
C GLU A 117 0.17 -10.37 -4.46
N ASP A 118 1.20 -9.77 -5.06
CA ASP A 118 2.05 -8.80 -4.37
C ASP A 118 1.29 -7.51 -4.10
N VAL A 119 0.51 -7.02 -5.07
CA VAL A 119 -0.35 -5.84 -4.87
C VAL A 119 -1.40 -6.13 -3.80
N ARG A 120 -2.00 -7.32 -3.83
CA ARG A 120 -2.96 -7.76 -2.79
C ARG A 120 -2.32 -7.78 -1.40
N TRP A 121 -1.10 -8.27 -1.28
CA TRP A 121 -0.33 -8.20 -0.03
C TRP A 121 -0.07 -6.75 0.41
N ALA A 122 0.38 -5.89 -0.50
CA ALA A 122 0.65 -4.49 -0.20
C ALA A 122 -0.61 -3.75 0.27
N THR A 123 -1.75 -3.99 -0.40
CA THR A 123 -3.06 -3.47 0.00
C THR A 123 -3.43 -3.92 1.41
N ALA A 124 -3.23 -5.19 1.75
CA ALA A 124 -3.53 -5.68 3.09
C ALA A 124 -2.57 -5.11 4.17
N ILE A 125 -1.30 -4.88 3.83
CA ILE A 125 -0.36 -4.18 4.71
C ILE A 125 -0.80 -2.73 4.94
N ILE A 126 -1.13 -1.99 3.88
CA ILE A 126 -1.59 -0.60 3.99
C ILE A 126 -2.89 -0.55 4.81
N ALA A 127 -3.88 -1.39 4.50
CA ALA A 127 -5.15 -1.43 5.20
C ALA A 127 -5.02 -1.74 6.70
N SER A 128 -3.98 -2.48 7.10
CA SER A 128 -3.77 -2.88 8.50
C SER A 128 -2.78 -2.00 9.28
N ARG A 129 -1.92 -1.22 8.60
CA ARG A 129 -0.80 -0.50 9.24
C ARG A 129 -0.66 0.96 8.83
N ALA A 130 -1.32 1.41 7.78
CA ALA A 130 -1.26 2.82 7.40
C ALA A 130 -2.12 3.66 8.33
N PHE A 131 -1.60 4.83 8.68
CA PHE A 131 -2.33 5.85 9.43
C PHE A 131 -2.78 6.93 8.46
N TYR A 132 -4.07 7.27 8.49
CA TYR A 132 -4.58 8.43 7.79
C TYR A 132 -4.28 9.66 8.64
N LEU A 133 -3.46 10.56 8.12
CA LEU A 133 -3.22 11.85 8.75
C LEU A 133 -4.31 12.79 8.27
N SER A 134 -5.20 13.21 9.18
CA SER A 134 -6.20 14.23 8.87
C SER A 134 -5.55 15.62 8.97
N GLU A 135 -5.96 16.57 8.13
CA GLU A 135 -5.43 17.94 8.15
C GLU A 135 -5.70 18.69 9.47
N ASN A 136 -6.52 18.13 10.37
CA ASN A 136 -6.94 18.72 11.64
C ASN A 136 -6.10 18.32 12.85
N ASP A 137 -5.14 17.40 12.72
CA ASP A 137 -4.27 17.00 13.84
C ASP A 137 -3.06 17.94 14.02
N CYS A 138 -3.11 19.13 13.40
CA CYS A 138 -2.10 20.19 13.47
C CYS A 138 -2.62 21.46 14.17
N ASP A 139 -3.69 21.37 14.96
CA ASP A 139 -4.11 22.47 15.83
C ASP A 139 -3.21 22.42 17.07
N ASP A 140 -2.09 23.15 17.00
CA ASP A 140 -1.26 23.49 18.15
C ASP A 140 -2.18 24.16 19.18
N GLY A 141 -2.51 23.42 20.24
CA GLY A 141 -3.19 23.95 21.41
C GLY A 141 -2.27 24.94 22.12
N ASP A 142 -2.29 26.18 21.67
CA ASP A 142 -1.70 27.33 22.33
C ASP A 142 -2.80 28.40 22.44
N ASP A 143 -3.77 28.15 23.33
CA ASP A 143 -4.55 29.23 23.93
C ASP A 143 -4.01 29.43 25.33
N ASP A 144 -3.22 30.50 25.41
CA ASP A 144 -2.60 31.10 26.57
C ASP A 144 -3.52 31.15 27.80
N VAL A 145 -2.90 30.87 28.94
CA VAL A 145 -3.42 31.19 30.26
C VAL A 145 -3.49 32.73 30.38
N ASP A 146 -4.68 33.32 30.30
CA ASP A 146 -4.89 34.72 30.72
C ASP A 146 -5.46 34.77 32.14
N ASP A 147 -4.58 35.17 33.06
CA ASP A 147 -4.87 35.52 34.45
C ASP A 147 -5.45 36.95 34.45
N GLY A 148 -6.72 37.11 34.86
CA GLY A 148 -7.39 38.41 34.98
C GLY A 148 -8.58 38.41 35.93
#